data_AF-Q3SMV7-F1
#
_entry.id   AF-Q3SMV7-F1
#
_cell.length_a   1.000
_cell.length_b   1.000
_cell.length_c   1.000
_cell.angle_alpha   90.00
_cell.angle_beta   90.00
_cell.angle_gamma   90.00
#
_symmetry.space_group_name_H-M   'P 1'
#
loop_
_entity.id
_entity.type
_entity.pdbx_description
1 polymer ?
#
loop_
_entity_poly.entity_id
_entity_poly.type
_entity_poly.pdbx_seq_one_letter_code
_entity_poly.pdbx_strand_id
1 'polypeptide(L)'
;MRVMDIPSFPRPIEILDLETLFAARLNETVVMWPRQAIPLLGYMCHPNDEAERHGLVNLLRSWPNYEGPGQPPVPERLPRIQGNWLKVTDIFHLYCDLIDGQHQERRGGPSIGKAISLVEANAKSRGTSETNLWKLWSDYKDVAHLVTAATLVCAEVCTRFSESPPRLNPTQFLPFQMALLMPDLVLAVAQEFERLGRAKREDPHSEPALDADTHWRIPSDINVAPLPPPPRKIRPQDIKVLNDRRAGNRGRANKTTPVSD
;
A
#
# COMPACT_ATOMS: atom_id res chain seq x y z
N MET A 1 15.12 -6.22 -12.45
CA MET A 1 15.01 -5.57 -11.12
C MET A 1 14.98 -4.05 -11.25
N ARG A 2 13.85 -3.42 -10.90
CA ARG A 2 13.69 -1.96 -10.88
C ARG A 2 13.97 -1.42 -9.47
N VAL A 3 14.80 -0.38 -9.34
CA VAL A 3 15.09 0.29 -8.07
C VAL A 3 14.63 1.73 -8.17
N MET A 4 13.97 2.24 -7.14
CA MET A 4 13.50 3.62 -7.13
C MET A 4 14.66 4.61 -7.01
N ASP A 5 14.56 5.74 -7.70
CA ASP A 5 15.48 6.87 -7.54
C ASP A 5 15.01 7.77 -6.36
N ILE A 6 15.15 7.25 -5.14
CA ILE A 6 14.88 7.97 -3.90
C ILE A 6 16.20 8.12 -3.14
N PRO A 7 16.69 9.35 -2.91
CA PRO A 7 17.97 9.55 -2.23
C PRO A 7 17.89 9.12 -0.76
N SER A 8 18.99 8.59 -0.23
CA SER A 8 19.12 8.25 1.19
C SER A 8 18.79 9.43 2.11
N PHE A 9 18.25 9.15 3.29
CA PHE A 9 18.16 10.18 4.32
C PHE A 9 19.57 10.59 4.79
N PRO A 10 19.78 11.88 5.15
CA PRO A 10 21.10 12.41 5.48
C PRO A 10 21.70 11.82 6.77
N ARG A 11 20.88 11.19 7.60
CA ARG A 11 21.27 10.46 8.80
C ARG A 11 20.44 9.18 8.89
N PRO A 12 20.93 8.12 9.55
CA PRO A 12 20.12 6.97 9.92
C PRO A 12 18.88 7.40 10.71
N ILE A 13 17.71 6.87 10.32
CA ILE A 13 16.43 7.12 10.99
C ILE A 13 15.94 5.82 11.62
N GLU A 14 15.68 5.89 12.92
CA GLU A 14 14.99 4.86 13.69
C GLU A 14 13.77 5.51 14.37
N ILE A 15 12.60 4.92 14.18
CA ILE A 15 11.33 5.46 14.68
C ILE A 15 11.00 4.73 15.98
N LEU A 16 11.37 5.35 17.10
CA LEU A 16 11.19 4.79 18.44
C LEU A 16 9.81 5.11 19.05
N ASP A 17 9.24 6.24 18.65
CA ASP A 17 7.96 6.74 19.17
C ASP A 17 7.12 7.37 18.05
N LEU A 18 6.03 6.67 17.70
CA LEU A 18 5.08 7.12 16.68
C LEU A 18 4.29 8.35 17.11
N GLU A 19 3.96 8.49 18.39
CA GLU A 19 3.15 9.62 18.88
C GLU A 19 3.95 10.91 18.79
N THR A 20 5.18 10.90 19.29
CA THR A 20 6.10 12.04 19.17
C THR A 20 6.36 12.38 17.70
N LEU A 21 6.55 11.37 16.84
CA LEU A 21 6.74 11.59 15.41
C LEU A 21 5.52 12.26 14.79
N PHE A 22 4.31 11.75 15.01
CA PHE A 22 3.08 12.33 14.46
C PHE A 22 2.87 13.75 14.95
N ALA A 23 3.02 14.00 16.25
CA ALA A 23 2.88 15.33 16.83
C ALA A 23 3.87 16.32 16.21
N ALA A 24 5.12 15.91 15.99
CA ALA A 24 6.10 16.75 15.30
C ALA A 24 5.69 17.00 13.84
N ARG A 25 5.43 15.94 13.06
CA ARG A 25 5.20 16.03 11.61
C ARG A 25 3.91 16.75 11.23
N LEU A 26 2.83 16.51 11.96
CA LEU A 26 1.51 17.03 11.62
C LEU A 26 1.31 18.49 12.06
N ASN A 27 2.21 19.02 12.91
CA ASN A 27 2.22 20.44 13.29
C ASN A 27 3.10 21.30 12.39
N GLU A 28 3.95 20.68 11.56
CA GLU A 28 4.77 21.39 10.58
C GLU A 28 3.94 21.83 9.37
N THR A 29 4.21 23.04 8.87
CA THR A 29 3.64 23.54 7.61
C THR A 29 4.55 23.29 6.42
N VAL A 30 5.75 22.77 6.67
CA VAL A 30 6.78 22.53 5.66
C VAL A 30 7.08 21.04 5.55
N VAL A 31 7.25 20.57 4.32
CA VAL A 31 7.70 19.21 4.05
C VAL A 31 9.17 19.10 4.47
N MET A 32 9.47 18.34 5.53
CA MET A 32 10.84 18.25 6.06
C MET A 32 11.79 17.48 5.13
N TRP A 33 11.28 16.49 4.38
CA TRP A 33 12.08 15.60 3.55
C TRP A 33 11.66 15.63 2.08
N PRO A 34 11.69 16.79 1.42
CA PRO A 34 11.13 16.93 0.07
C PRO A 34 11.91 16.11 -0.96
N ARG A 35 13.23 15.91 -0.74
CA ARG A 35 14.09 15.10 -1.61
C ARG A 35 13.68 13.62 -1.63
N GLN A 36 13.07 13.11 -0.57
CA GLN A 36 12.58 11.74 -0.46
C GLN A 36 11.09 11.64 -0.81
N ALA A 37 10.28 12.53 -0.25
CA ALA A 37 8.83 12.54 -0.42
C ALA A 37 8.39 12.69 -1.88
N ILE A 38 9.02 13.61 -2.62
CA ILE A 38 8.62 13.91 -4.00
C ILE A 38 8.83 12.71 -4.95
N PRO A 39 10.03 12.10 -5.06
CA PRO A 39 10.18 10.92 -5.92
C PRO A 39 9.33 9.75 -5.44
N LEU A 40 9.19 9.53 -4.13
CA LEU A 40 8.29 8.52 -3.55
C LEU A 40 6.85 8.68 -4.08
N LEU A 41 6.29 9.88 -4.00
CA LEU A 41 4.97 10.19 -4.53
C LEU A 41 4.87 10.01 -6.05
N GLY A 42 5.95 10.32 -6.77
CA GLY A 42 6.08 10.04 -8.20
C GLY A 42 5.82 8.57 -8.52
N TYR A 43 6.54 7.67 -7.84
CA TYR A 43 6.37 6.22 -8.02
C TYR A 43 4.99 5.73 -7.58
N MET A 44 4.46 6.23 -6.46
CA MET A 44 3.15 5.81 -5.95
C MET A 44 1.99 6.21 -6.86
N CYS A 45 2.04 7.41 -7.45
CA CYS A 45 0.98 7.90 -8.35
C CYS A 45 1.09 7.31 -9.76
N HIS A 46 2.32 7.16 -10.26
CA HIS A 46 2.60 6.76 -11.64
C HIS A 46 3.70 5.68 -11.69
N PRO A 47 3.42 4.46 -11.18
CA PRO A 47 4.43 3.41 -11.06
C PRO A 47 4.95 2.94 -12.42
N ASN A 48 4.08 2.89 -13.42
CA ASN A 48 4.38 2.31 -14.73
C ASN A 48 4.35 3.35 -15.87
N ASP A 49 4.23 4.65 -15.54
CA ASP A 49 4.26 5.75 -16.51
C ASP A 49 5.36 6.74 -16.12
N GLU A 50 6.48 6.70 -16.85
CA GLU A 50 7.65 7.53 -16.57
C GLU A 50 7.44 9.00 -16.90
N ALA A 51 6.69 9.31 -17.97
CA ALA A 51 6.44 10.68 -18.37
C ALA A 51 5.54 11.39 -17.36
N GLU A 52 4.44 10.75 -16.96
CA GLU A 52 3.53 11.26 -15.92
C GLU A 52 4.24 11.35 -14.56
N ARG A 53 5.10 10.36 -14.22
CA ARG A 53 5.92 10.41 -13.00
C ARG A 53 6.85 11.62 -12.99
N HIS A 54 7.56 11.89 -14.08
CA HIS A 54 8.42 13.07 -14.19
C HIS A 54 7.63 14.38 -14.14
N GLY A 55 6.47 14.43 -14.82
CA GLY A 55 5.55 15.57 -14.77
C GLY A 55 5.11 15.88 -13.33
N LEU A 56 4.68 14.86 -12.58
CA LEU A 56 4.32 14.98 -11.18
C LEU A 56 5.50 15.44 -10.31
N VAL A 57 6.68 14.85 -10.48
CA VAL A 57 7.87 15.24 -9.71
C VAL A 57 8.21 16.72 -9.93
N ASN A 58 8.14 17.20 -11.16
CA ASN A 58 8.38 18.61 -11.49
C ASN A 58 7.32 19.52 -10.89
N LEU A 59 6.05 19.12 -10.93
CA LEU A 59 4.94 19.82 -10.30
C LEU A 59 5.16 19.97 -8.78
N LEU A 60 5.49 18.88 -8.08
CA LEU A 60 5.70 18.93 -6.62
C LEU A 60 6.95 19.73 -6.23
N ARG A 61 8.01 19.72 -7.06
CA ARG A 61 9.22 20.52 -6.84
C ARG A 61 8.97 22.02 -6.97
N SER A 62 7.95 22.45 -7.73
CA SER A 62 7.63 23.87 -7.88
C SER A 62 6.77 24.42 -6.73
N TRP A 63 6.17 23.56 -5.90
CA TRP A 63 5.29 23.97 -4.80
C TRP A 63 5.90 25.00 -3.83
N PRO A 64 7.18 24.89 -3.40
CA PRO A 64 7.77 25.89 -2.50
C PRO A 64 7.85 27.29 -3.11
N ASN A 65 7.88 27.39 -4.44
CA ASN A 65 7.97 28.64 -5.20
C ASN A 65 6.60 29.03 -5.80
N TYR A 66 5.51 28.43 -5.34
CA TYR A 66 4.19 28.74 -5.84
C TYR A 66 3.71 30.08 -5.27
N GLU A 67 3.69 31.11 -6.12
CA GLU A 67 3.23 32.47 -5.78
C GLU A 67 1.78 32.75 -6.19
N GLY A 68 1.07 31.74 -6.71
CA GLY A 68 -0.31 31.87 -7.16
C GLY A 68 -1.32 32.01 -6.00
N PRO A 69 -2.54 32.53 -6.26
CA PRO A 69 -3.58 32.58 -5.26
C PRO A 69 -4.05 31.17 -4.88
N GLY A 70 -4.02 30.84 -3.59
CA GLY A 70 -4.57 29.59 -3.06
C GLY A 70 -3.53 28.51 -2.79
N GLN A 71 -3.96 27.25 -2.77
CA GLN A 71 -3.06 26.10 -2.53
C GLN A 71 -2.30 25.75 -3.82
N PRO A 72 -1.07 25.21 -3.70
CA PRO A 72 -0.34 24.70 -4.85
C PRO A 72 -1.17 23.68 -5.64
N PRO A 73 -1.03 23.63 -6.97
CA PRO A 73 -1.77 22.70 -7.82
C PRO A 73 -1.52 21.25 -7.39
N VAL A 74 -2.61 20.53 -7.11
CA VAL A 74 -2.59 19.09 -6.86
C VAL A 74 -2.83 18.32 -8.16
N PRO A 75 -2.38 17.05 -8.27
CA PRO A 75 -2.64 16.24 -9.45
C PRO A 75 -4.15 16.09 -9.71
N GLU A 76 -4.61 16.35 -10.93
CA GLU A 76 -6.05 16.43 -11.27
C GLU A 76 -6.84 15.17 -10.87
N ARG A 77 -6.18 14.00 -10.89
CA ARG A 77 -6.79 12.70 -10.60
C ARG A 77 -6.46 12.19 -9.20
N LEU A 78 -5.88 13.02 -8.33
CA LEU A 78 -5.43 12.60 -7.01
C LEU A 78 -6.51 11.89 -6.17
N PRO A 79 -7.78 12.37 -6.11
CA PRO A 79 -8.83 11.66 -5.37
C PRO A 79 -9.07 10.24 -5.89
N ARG A 80 -9.03 10.06 -7.22
CA ARG A 80 -9.20 8.74 -7.86
C ARG A 80 -7.98 7.84 -7.59
N ILE A 81 -6.77 8.38 -7.68
CA ILE A 81 -5.52 7.67 -7.40
C ILE A 81 -5.54 7.14 -5.96
N GLN A 82 -5.84 7.99 -4.98
CA GLN A 82 -5.92 7.57 -3.58
C GLN A 82 -7.07 6.59 -3.33
N GLY A 83 -8.21 6.77 -4.02
CA GLY A 83 -9.30 5.79 -4.01
C GLY A 83 -8.89 4.41 -4.55
N ASN A 84 -7.91 4.34 -5.45
CA ASN A 84 -7.32 3.09 -5.92
C ASN A 84 -6.33 2.52 -4.91
N TRP A 85 -5.49 3.38 -4.31
CA TRP A 85 -4.53 2.98 -3.26
C TRP A 85 -5.22 2.29 -2.08
N LEU A 86 -6.37 2.80 -1.64
CA LEU A 86 -7.17 2.17 -0.58
C LEU A 86 -7.54 0.72 -0.92
N LYS A 87 -7.99 0.47 -2.15
CA LYS A 87 -8.39 -0.88 -2.60
C LYS A 87 -7.20 -1.82 -2.75
N VAL A 88 -6.07 -1.30 -3.25
CA VAL A 88 -4.82 -2.07 -3.35
C VAL A 88 -4.27 -2.41 -1.96
N THR A 89 -4.38 -1.47 -1.01
CA THR A 89 -4.03 -1.67 0.40
C THR A 89 -4.87 -2.80 0.99
N ASP A 90 -6.18 -2.79 0.79
CA ASP A 90 -7.06 -3.84 1.29
C ASP A 90 -6.64 -5.23 0.75
N ILE A 91 -6.30 -5.32 -0.55
CA ILE A 91 -5.82 -6.56 -1.17
C ILE A 91 -4.47 -6.98 -0.55
N PHE A 92 -3.48 -6.10 -0.55
CA PHE A 92 -2.12 -6.47 -0.20
C PHE A 92 -1.94 -6.72 1.30
N HIS A 93 -2.59 -5.91 2.12
CA HIS A 93 -2.57 -6.09 3.57
C HIS A 93 -3.27 -7.39 3.97
N LEU A 94 -4.44 -7.73 3.39
CA LEU A 94 -5.08 -9.02 3.63
C LEU A 94 -4.24 -10.20 3.14
N TYR A 95 -3.50 -10.05 2.04
CA TYR A 95 -2.54 -11.06 1.61
C TYR A 95 -1.45 -11.30 2.67
N CYS A 96 -0.92 -10.22 3.27
CA CYS A 96 0.04 -10.33 4.38
C CYS A 96 -0.60 -10.97 5.63
N ASP A 97 -1.83 -10.60 5.99
CA ASP A 97 -2.56 -11.24 7.09
C ASP A 97 -2.78 -12.75 6.84
N LEU A 98 -3.03 -13.14 5.59
CA LEU A 98 -3.16 -14.54 5.20
C LEU A 98 -1.83 -15.30 5.30
N ILE A 99 -0.70 -14.61 5.10
CA ILE A 99 0.64 -15.18 5.30
C ILE A 99 0.86 -15.49 6.78
N ASP A 100 0.57 -14.52 7.65
CA ASP A 100 0.84 -14.60 9.09
C ASP A 100 -0.16 -15.48 9.84
N GLY A 101 -1.40 -15.54 9.37
CA GLY A 101 -2.50 -16.18 10.09
C GLY A 101 -2.40 -17.70 10.24
N GLN A 102 -1.44 -18.39 9.61
CA GLN A 102 -1.15 -19.86 9.59
C GLN A 102 -2.32 -20.83 9.27
N HIS A 103 -3.58 -20.42 9.44
CA HIS A 103 -4.80 -21.21 9.22
C HIS A 103 -5.03 -21.59 7.74
N GLN A 104 -4.26 -21.02 6.81
CA GLN A 104 -4.27 -21.35 5.38
C GLN A 104 -3.22 -22.39 4.96
N GLU A 105 -2.24 -22.74 5.81
CA GLU A 105 -1.14 -23.64 5.42
C GLU A 105 -1.64 -25.02 5.02
N ARG A 106 -2.72 -25.51 5.67
CA ARG A 106 -3.39 -26.77 5.30
C ARG A 106 -4.41 -26.65 4.15
N ARG A 107 -4.53 -25.47 3.52
CA ARG A 107 -5.65 -25.09 2.62
C ARG A 107 -5.19 -24.35 1.36
N GLY A 108 -4.02 -24.70 0.82
CA GLY A 108 -3.50 -24.18 -0.45
C GLY A 108 -2.96 -22.74 -0.36
N GLY A 109 -2.42 -22.36 0.80
CA GLY A 109 -1.59 -21.17 0.98
C GLY A 109 -2.29 -19.80 0.85
N PRO A 110 -1.64 -18.71 1.24
CA PRO A 110 -2.09 -17.35 0.90
C PRO A 110 -1.98 -17.11 -0.60
N SER A 111 -2.90 -16.33 -1.20
CA SER A 111 -2.77 -15.88 -2.59
C SER A 111 -3.49 -14.56 -2.80
N ILE A 112 -3.05 -13.77 -3.78
CA ILE A 112 -3.71 -12.51 -4.15
C ILE A 112 -5.18 -12.74 -4.51
N GLY A 113 -5.49 -13.83 -5.23
CA GLY A 113 -6.88 -14.18 -5.51
C GLY A 113 -7.72 -14.44 -4.26
N LYS A 114 -7.15 -15.00 -3.17
CA LYS A 114 -7.84 -15.12 -1.88
C LYS A 114 -8.09 -13.76 -1.24
N ALA A 115 -7.09 -12.88 -1.27
CA ALA A 115 -7.25 -11.52 -0.77
C ALA A 115 -8.33 -10.75 -1.56
N ILE A 116 -8.33 -10.81 -2.90
CA ILE A 116 -9.34 -10.16 -3.76
C ILE A 116 -10.75 -10.67 -3.43
N SER A 117 -10.96 -11.98 -3.32
CA SER A 117 -12.28 -12.50 -2.93
C SER A 117 -12.73 -12.04 -1.54
N LEU A 118 -11.80 -11.90 -0.58
CA LEU A 118 -12.09 -11.35 0.74
C LEU A 118 -12.48 -9.87 0.67
N VAL A 119 -11.77 -9.08 -0.12
CA VAL A 119 -12.09 -7.66 -0.33
C VAL A 119 -13.46 -7.51 -0.98
N GLU A 120 -13.71 -8.22 -2.08
CA GLU A 120 -15.00 -8.17 -2.78
C GLU A 120 -16.17 -8.53 -1.86
N ALA A 121 -16.05 -9.62 -1.09
CA ALA A 121 -17.12 -10.08 -0.21
C ALA A 121 -17.40 -9.14 0.98
N ASN A 122 -16.39 -8.42 1.46
CA ASN A 122 -16.51 -7.54 2.63
C ASN A 122 -16.75 -6.06 2.27
N ALA A 123 -16.39 -5.64 1.07
CA ALA A 123 -16.50 -4.25 0.67
C ALA A 123 -17.95 -3.86 0.40
N LYS A 124 -18.40 -2.78 1.02
CA LYS A 124 -19.71 -2.16 0.77
C LYS A 124 -19.65 -0.97 -0.21
N SER A 125 -18.47 -0.69 -0.76
CA SER A 125 -18.21 0.48 -1.59
C SER A 125 -18.33 0.17 -3.09
N ARG A 126 -18.51 1.20 -3.92
CA ARG A 126 -18.56 1.05 -5.39
C ARG A 126 -17.17 0.70 -5.94
N GLY A 127 -17.14 -0.10 -7.01
CA GLY A 127 -15.91 -0.43 -7.74
C GLY A 127 -15.05 -1.51 -7.05
N THR A 128 -15.66 -2.41 -6.29
CA THR A 128 -14.97 -3.52 -5.62
C THR A 128 -15.34 -4.89 -6.19
N SER A 129 -15.84 -4.92 -7.43
CA SER A 129 -16.00 -6.19 -8.16
C SER A 129 -14.65 -6.85 -8.42
N GLU A 130 -14.62 -8.18 -8.44
CA GLU A 130 -13.40 -8.97 -8.69
C GLU A 130 -12.63 -8.47 -9.92
N THR A 131 -13.31 -8.26 -11.06
CA THR A 131 -12.68 -7.75 -12.29
C THR A 131 -11.96 -6.42 -12.08
N ASN A 132 -12.58 -5.48 -11.35
CA ASN A 132 -11.97 -4.19 -11.12
C ASN A 132 -10.81 -4.28 -10.12
N LEU A 133 -10.93 -5.12 -9.10
CA LEU A 133 -9.86 -5.36 -8.13
C LEU A 133 -8.62 -5.99 -8.79
N TRP A 134 -8.80 -6.95 -9.70
CA TRP A 134 -7.70 -7.51 -10.49
C TRP A 134 -7.02 -6.47 -11.37
N LYS A 135 -7.79 -5.61 -12.02
CA LYS A 135 -7.23 -4.49 -12.81
C LYS A 135 -6.40 -3.57 -11.93
N LEU A 136 -6.95 -3.12 -10.80
CA LEU A 136 -6.24 -2.23 -9.87
C LEU A 136 -4.98 -2.88 -9.30
N TRP A 137 -5.05 -4.16 -8.96
CA TRP A 137 -3.88 -4.92 -8.55
C TRP A 137 -2.82 -4.93 -9.65
N SER A 138 -3.18 -5.22 -10.90
CA SER A 138 -2.24 -5.20 -12.02
C SER A 138 -1.59 -3.82 -12.22
N ASP A 139 -2.36 -2.74 -12.07
CA ASP A 139 -1.89 -1.37 -12.27
C ASP A 139 -0.90 -0.93 -11.17
N TYR A 140 -1.06 -1.43 -9.93
CA TYR A 140 -0.32 -0.97 -8.75
C TYR A 140 0.54 -2.02 -8.05
N LYS A 141 0.56 -3.29 -8.47
CA LYS A 141 1.29 -4.38 -7.79
C LYS A 141 2.76 -4.03 -7.57
N ASP A 142 3.37 -3.32 -8.52
CA ASP A 142 4.79 -2.98 -8.50
C ASP A 142 5.15 -1.97 -7.39
N VAL A 143 4.16 -1.28 -6.82
CA VAL A 143 4.30 -0.31 -5.72
C VAL A 143 3.34 -0.60 -4.57
N ALA A 144 2.75 -1.81 -4.52
CA ALA A 144 1.71 -2.15 -3.54
C ALA A 144 2.19 -1.94 -2.09
N HIS A 145 3.44 -2.25 -1.80
CA HIS A 145 4.08 -2.04 -0.49
C HIS A 145 4.08 -0.57 -0.05
N LEU A 146 4.34 0.38 -0.96
CA LEU A 146 4.37 1.82 -0.67
C LEU A 146 2.97 2.37 -0.42
N VAL A 147 2.03 2.07 -1.32
CA VAL A 147 0.64 2.57 -1.20
C VAL A 147 -0.06 1.98 0.02
N THR A 148 0.27 0.73 0.37
CA THR A 148 -0.21 0.08 1.59
C THR A 148 0.34 0.76 2.82
N ALA A 149 1.66 1.01 2.88
CA ALA A 149 2.29 1.70 3.99
C ALA A 149 1.70 3.11 4.20
N ALA A 150 1.62 3.93 3.15
CA ALA A 150 1.06 5.28 3.25
C ALA A 150 -0.41 5.28 3.69
N THR A 151 -1.19 4.31 3.23
CA THR A 151 -2.60 4.16 3.63
C THR A 151 -2.74 3.77 5.10
N LEU A 152 -1.90 2.85 5.58
CA LEU A 152 -1.94 2.44 7.00
C LEU A 152 -1.44 3.54 7.93
N VAL A 153 -0.39 4.26 7.55
CA VAL A 153 0.07 5.44 8.27
C VAL A 153 -1.07 6.48 8.35
N CYS A 154 -1.77 6.71 7.24
CA CYS A 154 -2.93 7.60 7.23
C CYS A 154 -4.05 7.12 8.16
N ALA A 155 -4.38 5.82 8.15
CA ALA A 155 -5.41 5.26 9.02
C ALA A 155 -5.03 5.38 10.51
N GLU A 156 -3.76 5.20 10.84
CA GLU A 156 -3.23 5.34 12.20
C GLU A 156 -3.34 6.80 12.68
N VAL A 157 -2.93 7.76 11.84
CA VAL A 157 -3.08 9.19 12.12
C VAL A 157 -4.55 9.56 12.32
N CYS A 158 -5.43 9.12 11.42
CA CYS A 158 -6.88 9.36 11.57
C CYS A 158 -7.42 8.81 12.89
N THR A 159 -6.97 7.62 13.30
CA THR A 159 -7.45 6.97 14.54
C THR A 159 -6.97 7.71 15.78
N ARG A 160 -5.71 8.17 15.80
CA ARG A 160 -5.13 8.86 16.96
C ARG A 160 -5.59 10.30 17.12
N PHE A 161 -5.84 10.98 16.01
CA PHE A 161 -6.12 12.42 16.00
C PHE A 161 -7.54 12.76 15.56
N SER A 162 -8.47 11.80 15.57
CA SER A 162 -9.88 12.04 15.24
C SER A 162 -10.56 13.02 16.20
N GLU A 163 -10.19 13.00 17.48
CA GLU A 163 -10.81 13.81 18.54
C GLU A 163 -10.07 15.13 18.80
N SER A 164 -8.80 15.22 18.41
CA SER A 164 -7.95 16.39 18.61
C SER A 164 -7.00 16.53 17.41
N PRO A 165 -7.51 17.00 16.27
CA PRO A 165 -6.69 17.12 15.08
C PRO A 165 -5.57 18.14 15.34
N PRO A 166 -4.32 17.84 14.92
CA PRO A 166 -3.24 18.82 14.85
C PRO A 166 -3.61 19.95 13.87
N ARG A 167 -2.65 20.78 13.47
CA ARG A 167 -2.90 21.90 12.54
C ARG A 167 -3.57 21.52 11.21
N LEU A 168 -3.53 20.24 10.83
CA LEU A 168 -4.24 19.73 9.65
C LEU A 168 -5.71 19.47 9.94
N ASN A 169 -6.57 19.91 9.02
CA ASN A 169 -7.98 19.57 9.01
C ASN A 169 -8.15 18.05 8.75
N PRO A 170 -9.10 17.35 9.38
CA PRO A 170 -9.37 15.93 9.10
C PRO A 170 -9.50 15.57 7.61
N THR A 171 -9.99 16.49 6.77
CA THR A 171 -10.08 16.29 5.31
C THR A 171 -8.72 16.26 4.60
N GLN A 172 -7.65 16.64 5.29
CA GLN A 172 -6.27 16.62 4.81
C GLN A 172 -5.51 15.35 5.24
N PHE A 173 -6.11 14.48 6.07
CA PHE A 173 -5.57 13.15 6.34
C PHE A 173 -5.81 12.23 5.15
N LEU A 174 -4.91 12.35 4.19
CA LEU A 174 -4.92 11.62 2.94
C LEU A 174 -3.59 10.87 2.82
N PRO A 175 -3.58 9.63 2.29
CA PRO A 175 -2.33 8.86 2.12
C PRO A 175 -1.23 9.63 1.37
N PHE A 176 -1.61 10.43 0.37
CA PHE A 176 -0.70 11.32 -0.35
C PHE A 176 -0.04 12.33 0.60
N GLN A 177 -0.82 12.95 1.48
CA GLN A 177 -0.31 13.91 2.46
C GLN A 177 0.61 13.23 3.47
N MET A 178 0.33 11.99 3.87
CA MET A 178 1.20 11.25 4.79
C MET A 178 2.54 10.89 4.12
N ALA A 179 2.53 10.41 2.89
CA ALA A 179 3.76 10.18 2.13
C ALA A 179 4.56 11.47 1.90
N LEU A 180 3.88 12.62 1.81
CA LEU A 180 4.53 13.92 1.72
C LEU A 180 5.18 14.34 3.06
N LEU A 181 4.44 14.28 4.17
CA LEU A 181 4.88 14.82 5.46
C LEU A 181 5.85 13.89 6.23
N MET A 182 5.69 12.58 6.07
CA MET A 182 6.43 11.57 6.81
C MET A 182 6.91 10.44 5.88
N PRO A 183 7.70 10.76 4.83
CA PRO A 183 8.22 9.75 3.92
C PRO A 183 9.14 8.75 4.62
N ASP A 184 9.80 9.16 5.71
CA ASP A 184 10.59 8.30 6.58
C ASP A 184 9.73 7.17 7.18
N LEU A 185 8.60 7.50 7.79
CA LEU A 185 7.69 6.50 8.33
C LEU A 185 7.06 5.61 7.24
N VAL A 186 6.65 6.21 6.12
CA VAL A 186 6.09 5.44 5.00
C VAL A 186 7.12 4.43 4.47
N LEU A 187 8.38 4.85 4.29
CA LEU A 187 9.44 3.97 3.83
C LEU A 187 9.79 2.89 4.87
N ALA A 188 9.83 3.22 6.16
CA ALA A 188 10.04 2.26 7.24
C ALA A 188 9.00 1.13 7.21
N VAL A 189 7.72 1.48 7.10
CA VAL A 189 6.62 0.50 7.02
C VAL A 189 6.62 -0.26 5.69
N ALA A 190 6.93 0.44 4.59
CA ALA A 190 6.96 -0.18 3.26
C ALA A 190 8.07 -1.21 3.11
N GLN A 191 9.21 -1.06 3.81
CA GLN A 191 10.29 -2.06 3.80
C GLN A 191 9.82 -3.41 4.33
N GLU A 192 9.01 -3.43 5.40
CA GLU A 192 8.45 -4.69 5.91
C GLU A 192 7.44 -5.32 4.95
N PHE A 193 6.62 -4.48 4.31
CA PHE A 193 5.72 -4.94 3.25
C PHE A 193 6.46 -5.45 2.01
N GLU A 194 7.57 -4.82 1.61
CA GLU A 194 8.43 -5.33 0.53
C GLU A 194 8.98 -6.70 0.92
N ARG A 195 9.52 -6.84 2.14
CA ARG A 195 10.06 -8.10 2.66
C ARG A 195 9.02 -9.22 2.65
N LEU A 196 7.82 -8.96 3.16
CA LEU A 196 6.71 -9.92 3.20
C LEU A 196 6.21 -10.28 1.80
N GLY A 197 6.00 -9.29 0.94
CA GLY A 197 5.48 -9.49 -0.41
C GLY A 197 6.42 -10.27 -1.33
N ARG A 198 7.72 -10.24 -1.05
CA ARG A 198 8.76 -10.96 -1.81
C ARG A 198 9.13 -12.31 -1.24
N ALA A 199 8.71 -12.64 -0.02
CA ALA A 199 9.06 -13.88 0.63
C ALA A 199 8.55 -15.07 -0.21
N LYS A 200 9.47 -15.83 -0.83
CA LYS A 200 9.14 -17.11 -1.45
C LYS A 200 8.73 -18.09 -0.36
N ARG A 201 7.60 -18.78 -0.56
CA ARG A 201 7.16 -19.84 0.35
C ARG A 201 7.59 -21.20 -0.21
N GLU A 202 7.66 -22.17 0.69
CA GLU A 202 8.02 -23.57 0.37
C GLU A 202 6.97 -24.30 -0.48
N ASP A 203 5.79 -23.70 -0.66
CA ASP A 203 4.77 -24.23 -1.57
C ASP A 203 5.19 -23.95 -3.04
N PRO A 204 5.40 -24.98 -3.87
CA PRO A 204 5.85 -24.83 -5.25
C PRO A 204 4.84 -24.08 -6.15
N HIS A 205 3.60 -23.89 -5.70
CA HIS A 205 2.58 -23.11 -6.41
C HIS A 205 2.38 -21.69 -5.84
N SER A 206 3.12 -21.32 -4.78
CA SER A 206 3.02 -20.00 -4.16
C SER A 206 3.98 -19.02 -4.83
N GLU A 207 3.48 -18.25 -5.78
CA GLU A 207 4.20 -17.09 -6.29
C GLU A 207 4.23 -15.94 -5.25
N PRO A 208 5.36 -15.22 -5.11
CA PRO A 208 5.39 -14.02 -4.29
C PRO A 208 4.43 -12.97 -4.87
N ALA A 209 3.78 -12.20 -4.00
CA ALA A 209 2.90 -11.12 -4.45
C ALA A 209 3.66 -10.02 -5.20
N LEU A 210 4.92 -9.79 -4.84
CA LEU A 210 5.80 -8.83 -5.49
C LEU A 210 6.83 -9.58 -6.36
N ASP A 211 6.67 -9.44 -7.67
CA ASP A 211 7.57 -10.01 -8.66
C ASP A 211 8.94 -9.35 -8.57
N ALA A 212 10.01 -10.14 -8.37
CA ALA A 212 11.38 -9.65 -8.18
C ALA A 212 11.91 -8.77 -9.33
N ASP A 213 11.42 -9.00 -10.55
CA ASP A 213 11.88 -8.30 -11.74
C ASP A 213 11.10 -7.03 -12.01
N THR A 214 9.80 -7.04 -11.73
CA THR A 214 8.92 -5.91 -12.03
C THR A 214 8.72 -4.99 -10.85
N HIS A 215 8.63 -5.41 -9.59
CA HIS A 215 8.34 -4.43 -8.53
C HIS A 215 9.44 -3.37 -8.39
N TRP A 216 9.05 -2.17 -7.97
CA TRP A 216 9.95 -1.07 -7.66
C TRP A 216 10.52 -1.27 -6.26
N ARG A 217 11.83 -1.51 -6.15
CA ARG A 217 12.50 -1.74 -4.88
C ARG A 217 12.83 -0.44 -4.15
N ILE A 218 12.67 -0.45 -2.83
CA ILE A 218 13.25 0.57 -1.97
C ILE A 218 14.77 0.45 -2.02
N PRO A 219 15.52 1.55 -2.23
CA PRO A 219 16.98 1.53 -2.20
C PRO A 219 17.51 0.91 -0.91
N SER A 220 18.49 0.01 -1.01
CA SER A 220 19.05 -0.67 0.18
C SER A 220 19.81 0.27 1.11
N ASP A 221 20.23 1.42 0.61
CA ASP A 221 20.97 2.49 1.30
C ASP A 221 20.07 3.64 1.75
N ILE A 222 18.74 3.44 1.81
CA ILE A 222 17.78 4.50 2.15
C ILE A 222 18.01 5.13 3.54
N ASN A 223 18.76 4.49 4.45
CA ASN A 223 19.05 4.95 5.82
C ASN A 223 17.82 5.06 6.74
N VAL A 224 16.84 4.17 6.56
CA VAL A 224 15.67 4.05 7.46
C VAL A 224 15.58 2.62 7.96
N ALA A 225 15.38 2.45 9.26
CA ALA A 225 15.11 1.16 9.86
C ALA A 225 13.67 0.70 9.55
N PRO A 226 13.46 -0.57 9.14
CA PRO A 226 12.12 -1.09 8.92
C PRO A 226 11.26 -1.03 10.18
N LEU A 227 9.96 -0.75 10.00
CA LEU A 227 8.97 -0.71 11.08
C LEU A 227 7.82 -1.67 10.74
N PRO A 228 7.53 -2.69 11.56
CA PRO A 228 6.43 -3.61 11.26
C PRO A 228 5.08 -2.88 11.32
N PRO A 229 4.17 -3.16 10.37
CA PRO A 229 2.80 -2.68 10.46
C PRO A 229 2.09 -3.31 11.68
N PRO A 230 1.05 -2.65 12.24
CA PRO A 230 0.24 -3.24 13.29
C PRO A 230 -0.35 -4.57 12.80
N PRO A 231 -0.19 -5.68 13.56
CA PRO A 231 -0.72 -6.97 13.14
C PRO A 231 -2.24 -6.94 13.17
N ARG A 232 -2.88 -7.38 12.09
CA ARG A 232 -4.34 -7.54 12.01
C ARG A 232 -4.71 -9.02 12.04
N LYS A 233 -5.70 -9.36 12.86
CA LYS A 233 -6.24 -10.73 12.92
C LYS A 233 -7.33 -10.91 11.85
N ILE A 234 -7.25 -12.00 11.08
CA ILE A 234 -8.34 -12.44 10.20
C ILE A 234 -9.57 -12.75 11.04
N ARG A 235 -10.71 -12.16 10.69
CA ARG A 235 -11.96 -12.30 11.48
C ARG A 235 -12.71 -13.57 11.10
N PRO A 236 -13.59 -14.09 11.97
CA PRO A 236 -14.41 -15.28 11.67
C PRO A 236 -15.24 -15.16 10.37
N GLN A 237 -15.74 -13.96 10.06
CA GLN A 237 -16.46 -13.68 8.81
C GLN A 237 -15.57 -13.84 7.56
N ASP A 238 -14.29 -13.47 7.66
CA ASP A 238 -13.34 -13.61 6.57
C ASP A 238 -13.04 -15.11 6.34
N ILE A 239 -12.94 -15.88 7.42
CA ILE A 239 -12.81 -17.36 7.37
C ILE A 239 -14.02 -17.99 6.66
N LYS A 240 -15.24 -17.50 6.92
CA LYS A 240 -16.46 -17.99 6.26
C LYS A 240 -16.39 -17.77 4.75
N VAL A 241 -16.04 -16.56 4.30
CA VAL A 241 -15.87 -16.26 2.86
C VAL A 241 -14.87 -17.19 2.19
N LEU A 242 -13.74 -17.48 2.85
CA LEU A 242 -12.74 -18.41 2.31
C LEU A 242 -13.25 -19.85 2.20
N ASN A 243 -14.06 -20.29 3.16
CA ASN A 243 -14.68 -21.62 3.12
C ASN A 243 -15.72 -21.72 2.00
N ASP A 244 -16.57 -20.70 1.83
CA ASP A 244 -17.60 -20.64 0.79
C ASP A 244 -16.98 -20.67 -0.61
N ARG A 245 -15.90 -19.88 -0.82
CA ARG A 245 -15.13 -19.90 -2.06
C ARG A 245 -14.58 -21.30 -2.38
N ARG A 246 -14.04 -22.00 -1.38
CA ARG A 246 -13.51 -23.36 -1.56
C ARG A 246 -14.60 -24.34 -1.97
N ALA A 247 -15.76 -24.28 -1.33
CA ALA A 247 -16.91 -25.12 -1.68
C ALA A 247 -17.35 -24.86 -3.13
N GLY A 248 -17.43 -23.60 -3.54
CA GLY A 248 -17.73 -23.20 -4.92
C GLY A 248 -16.72 -23.72 -5.95
N ASN A 249 -15.42 -23.64 -5.65
CA ASN A 249 -14.36 -24.13 -6.54
C ASN A 249 -14.40 -25.66 -6.69
N ARG A 250 -14.69 -26.41 -5.61
CA ARG A 250 -14.88 -27.87 -5.67
C ARG A 250 -16.07 -28.26 -6.55
N GLY A 251 -17.19 -27.54 -6.43
CA GLY A 251 -18.37 -27.77 -7.26
C GLY A 251 -18.13 -27.50 -8.76
N ARG A 252 -17.24 -26.56 -9.09
CA ARG A 252 -16.82 -26.31 -10.49
C ARG A 252 -15.83 -27.36 -10.99
N ALA A 253 -14.85 -27.75 -10.19
CA ALA A 253 -13.88 -28.79 -10.55
C ALA A 253 -14.57 -30.13 -10.88
N ASN A 254 -15.60 -30.50 -10.11
CA ASN A 254 -16.37 -31.73 -10.34
C ASN A 254 -17.24 -31.69 -11.61
N LYS A 255 -17.47 -30.52 -12.22
CA LYS A 255 -18.21 -30.40 -13.50
C LYS A 255 -17.31 -30.52 -14.73
N THR A 256 -16.00 -30.36 -14.59
CA THR A 256 -15.02 -30.38 -15.69
C THR A 256 -14.34 -31.73 -15.92
N THR A 257 -14.73 -32.79 -15.23
CA THR A 257 -14.31 -34.17 -15.56
C THR A 257 -15.43 -34.87 -16.32
N PRO A 258 -15.38 -34.96 -17.66
CA PRO A 258 -15.99 -36.09 -18.33
C PRO A 258 -15.15 -37.31 -17.95
N VAL A 259 -15.79 -38.31 -17.35
CA VAL A 259 -15.24 -39.67 -17.35
C VAL A 259 -15.34 -40.12 -18.80
N SER A 260 -14.20 -40.22 -19.47
CA SER A 260 -14.11 -40.96 -20.73
C SER A 260 -14.05 -42.44 -20.36
N ASP A 261 -15.13 -43.15 -20.64
CA ASP A 261 -15.15 -44.62 -20.73
C ASP A 261 -14.33 -45.11 -21.93
#